data_AF-A0A7S2I3V4-F1
#
_entry.id   AF-A0A7S2I3V4-F1
#
_cell.length_a   1.000
_cell.length_b   1.000
_cell.length_c   1.000
_cell.angle_alpha   90.00
_cell.angle_beta   90.00
_cell.angle_gamma   90.00
#
_symmetry.space_group_name_H-M   'P 1'
#
loop_
_entity.id
_entity.type
_entity.pdbx_description
1 polymer ?
#
loop_
_entity_poly.entity_id
_entity_poly.type
_entity_poly.pdbx_seq_one_letter_code
_entity_poly.pdbx_strand_id
1 'polypeptide(L)'
;LRVDNLDSALKFFQPLGLVETRRTEVPAGKFTLVFLATSPGEPELELTWNWGGEDPSRMQPSRNFGHLAYAVDDIYATCAVFAKAGVTVLRPPRDGKMAFVKSPDGISV
;
A
#
# COMPACT_ATOMS: atom_id res chain seq x y z
N LEU A 1 3.23 -0.04 -7.82
CA LEU A 1 4.30 0.02 -6.79
C LEU A 1 5.03 -1.31 -6.76
N ARG A 2 6.36 -1.32 -6.61
CA ARG A 2 7.07 -2.57 -6.28
C ARG A 2 7.03 -2.80 -4.78
N VAL A 3 6.86 -4.05 -4.37
CA VAL A 3 6.76 -4.46 -2.96
C VAL A 3 7.68 -5.65 -2.71
N ASP A 4 8.36 -5.67 -1.56
CA ASP A 4 9.27 -6.75 -1.19
C ASP A 4 8.51 -8.01 -0.74
N ASN A 5 7.46 -7.79 0.04
CA ASN A 5 6.62 -8.85 0.58
C ASN A 5 5.15 -8.59 0.25
N LEU A 6 4.60 -9.39 -0.67
CA LEU A 6 3.24 -9.22 -1.16
C LEU A 6 2.20 -9.29 -0.03
N ASP A 7 2.30 -10.26 0.87
CA ASP A 7 1.32 -10.42 1.96
C ASP A 7 1.29 -9.23 2.91
N SER A 8 2.46 -8.66 3.22
CA SER A 8 2.58 -7.48 4.07
C SER A 8 1.98 -6.24 3.39
N ALA A 9 2.22 -6.08 2.09
CA ALA A 9 1.62 -5.00 1.30
C ALA A 9 0.08 -5.14 1.24
N LEU A 10 -0.44 -6.34 0.95
CA LEU A 10 -1.89 -6.58 0.90
C LEU A 10 -2.56 -6.28 2.25
N LYS A 11 -1.98 -6.76 3.36
CA LYS A 11 -2.46 -6.45 4.72
C LYS A 11 -2.43 -4.96 5.04
N PHE A 12 -1.47 -4.21 4.50
CA PHE A 12 -1.39 -2.76 4.69
C PHE A 12 -2.49 -2.02 3.93
N PHE A 13 -2.83 -2.42 2.71
CA PHE A 13 -3.85 -1.73 1.92
C PHE A 13 -5.29 -2.13 2.28
N GLN A 14 -5.50 -3.31 2.87
CA GLN A 14 -6.82 -3.81 3.22
C GLN A 14 -7.65 -2.89 4.15
N PRO A 15 -7.09 -2.25 5.20
CA PRO A 15 -7.83 -1.29 6.04
C PRO A 15 -8.40 -0.08 5.29
N LEU A 16 -7.87 0.25 4.12
CA LEU A 16 -8.36 1.33 3.27
C LEU A 16 -9.56 0.92 2.41
N GLY A 17 -10.08 -0.31 2.61
CA GLY A 17 -11.21 -0.84 1.87
C GLY A 17 -10.86 -1.30 0.45
N LEU A 18 -9.57 -1.38 0.11
CA LEU A 18 -9.17 -1.87 -1.21
C LEU A 18 -9.37 -3.38 -1.32
N VAL A 19 -9.91 -3.81 -2.45
CA VAL A 19 -10.13 -5.22 -2.80
C VAL A 19 -9.25 -5.61 -3.98
N GLU A 20 -8.82 -6.87 -4.01
CA GLU A 20 -8.12 -7.43 -5.16
C GLU A 20 -9.10 -7.59 -6.33
N THR A 21 -8.84 -6.86 -7.42
CA THR A 21 -9.64 -6.92 -8.65
C THR A 21 -9.07 -7.93 -9.64
N ARG A 22 -7.75 -8.09 -9.65
CA ARG A 22 -7.03 -8.97 -10.59
C ARG A 22 -5.68 -9.38 -10.03
N ARG A 23 -5.28 -10.62 -10.35
CA ARG A 23 -3.93 -11.14 -10.11
C ARG A 23 -3.40 -11.84 -11.34
N THR A 24 -2.13 -11.66 -11.62
CA THR A 24 -1.45 -12.31 -12.74
C THR A 24 -0.06 -12.75 -12.32
N GLU A 25 0.18 -14.05 -12.41
CA GLU A 25 1.51 -14.63 -12.21
C GLU A 25 2.22 -14.75 -13.55
N VAL A 26 3.51 -14.40 -13.57
CA VAL A 26 4.34 -14.46 -14.77
C VAL A 26 5.57 -15.32 -14.46
N PRO A 27 5.45 -16.67 -14.49
CA PRO A 27 6.53 -17.56 -14.08
C PRO A 27 7.83 -17.40 -14.88
N ALA A 28 7.71 -17.11 -16.19
CA ALA A 28 8.87 -16.87 -17.06
C ALA A 28 9.68 -15.63 -16.62
N GLY A 29 8.99 -14.61 -16.08
CA GLY A 29 9.61 -13.40 -15.55
C GLY A 29 9.90 -13.46 -14.05
N LYS A 30 9.40 -14.49 -13.35
CA LYS A 30 9.48 -14.67 -11.89
C LYS A 30 8.90 -13.48 -11.10
N PHE A 31 7.67 -13.06 -11.43
CA PHE A 31 6.97 -12.04 -10.67
C PHE A 31 5.45 -12.25 -10.66
N THR A 32 4.79 -11.63 -9.70
CA THR A 32 3.32 -11.56 -9.58
C THR A 32 2.89 -10.10 -9.63
N LEU A 33 1.83 -9.82 -10.39
CA LEU A 33 1.10 -8.56 -10.37
C LEU A 33 -0.21 -8.75 -9.61
N VAL A 34 -0.53 -7.82 -8.71
CA VAL A 34 -1.82 -7.75 -8.01
C VAL A 34 -2.39 -6.35 -8.16
N PHE A 35 -3.64 -6.25 -8.57
CA PHE A 35 -4.35 -5.00 -8.78
C PHE A 35 -5.37 -4.84 -7.66
N LEU A 36 -5.32 -3.68 -7.00
CA LEU A 36 -6.20 -3.31 -5.89
C LEU A 36 -7.02 -2.07 -6.25
N ALA A 37 -8.31 -2.05 -5.93
CA ALA A 37 -9.15 -0.87 -6.12
C ALA A 37 -10.21 -0.76 -5.01
N THR A 38 -10.85 0.40 -4.89
CA THR A 38 -11.97 0.59 -3.95
C THR A 38 -13.19 -0.23 -4.34
N SER A 39 -13.38 -0.49 -5.64
CA SER A 39 -14.33 -1.46 -6.17
C SER A 39 -13.95 -1.87 -7.60
N PRO A 40 -14.49 -2.97 -8.15
CA PRO A 40 -14.24 -3.37 -9.53
C PRO A 40 -14.63 -2.27 -10.53
N GLY A 41 -13.69 -1.86 -11.38
CA GLY A 41 -13.88 -0.79 -12.37
C GLY A 41 -13.39 0.59 -11.93
N GLU A 42 -13.01 0.75 -10.66
CA GLU A 42 -12.36 1.96 -10.14
C GLU A 42 -10.85 1.97 -10.45
N PRO A 43 -10.15 3.12 -10.31
CA PRO A 43 -8.71 3.20 -10.52
C PRO A 43 -7.93 2.19 -9.69
N GLU A 44 -7.06 1.43 -10.37
CA GLU A 44 -6.29 0.35 -9.75
C GLU A 44 -4.92 0.82 -9.26
N LEU A 45 -4.57 0.44 -8.04
CA LEU A 45 -3.20 0.35 -7.57
C LEU A 45 -2.63 -1.01 -8.02
N GLU A 46 -1.70 -0.98 -8.97
CA GLU A 46 -0.92 -2.16 -9.33
C GLU A 46 0.24 -2.36 -8.35
N LEU A 47 0.34 -3.54 -7.75
CA LEU A 47 1.49 -4.02 -6.99
C LEU A 47 2.27 -5.03 -7.83
N THR A 48 3.58 -4.85 -7.92
CA THR A 48 4.50 -5.78 -8.56
C THR A 48 5.38 -6.41 -7.49
N TRP A 49 5.36 -7.73 -7.38
CA TRP A 49 6.22 -8.48 -6.47
C TRP A 49 7.11 -9.43 -7.27
N ASN A 50 8.43 -9.19 -7.23
CA ASN A 50 9.41 -10.12 -7.80
C ASN A 50 9.61 -11.32 -6.87
N TRP A 51 9.60 -12.54 -7.43
CA TRP A 51 9.72 -13.77 -6.64
C TRP A 51 11.14 -13.88 -6.09
N GLY A 52 11.22 -14.09 -4.77
CA GLY A 52 12.49 -14.03 -4.04
C GLY A 52 12.76 -12.68 -3.38
N GLY A 53 11.82 -11.73 -3.48
CA GLY A 53 11.93 -10.41 -2.86
C GLY A 53 12.54 -9.37 -3.79
N GLU A 54 12.65 -8.15 -3.29
CA GLU A 54 13.23 -7.01 -3.99
C GLU A 54 14.65 -6.72 -3.48
N ASP A 55 15.48 -6.15 -4.34
CA ASP A 55 16.77 -5.59 -3.90
C ASP A 55 16.51 -4.32 -3.08
N PRO A 56 16.87 -4.27 -1.77
CA PRO A 56 16.58 -3.11 -0.93
C PRO A 56 17.18 -1.81 -1.47
N SER A 57 18.29 -1.88 -2.21
CA SER A 57 18.91 -0.70 -2.82
C SER A 57 18.03 -0.05 -3.89
N ARG A 58 17.12 -0.83 -4.49
CA ARG A 58 16.18 -0.42 -5.55
C ARG A 58 14.81 -0.01 -5.02
N MET A 59 14.55 -0.24 -3.74
CA MET A 59 13.29 0.11 -3.08
C MET A 59 13.31 1.49 -2.43
N GLN A 60 14.33 2.31 -2.71
CA GLN A 60 14.44 3.63 -2.11
C GLN A 60 13.31 4.56 -2.61
N PRO A 61 12.67 5.33 -1.71
CA PRO A 61 11.65 6.29 -2.10
C PRO A 61 12.19 7.29 -3.12
N SER A 62 11.49 7.46 -4.24
CA SER A 62 11.80 8.48 -5.23
C SER A 62 11.39 9.86 -4.74
N ARG A 63 12.23 10.89 -4.97
CA ARG A 63 11.87 12.29 -4.68
C ARG A 63 10.71 12.81 -5.54
N ASN A 64 10.40 12.14 -6.64
CA ASN A 64 9.35 12.56 -7.58
C ASN A 64 8.00 11.92 -7.26
N PHE A 65 7.98 10.80 -6.54
CA PHE A 65 6.75 10.13 -6.13
C PHE A 65 6.40 10.58 -4.71
N GLY A 66 5.34 11.38 -4.58
CA GLY A 66 4.93 11.96 -3.30
C GLY A 66 4.28 10.93 -2.36
N HIS A 67 3.05 10.55 -2.66
CA HIS A 67 2.26 9.61 -1.87
C HIS A 67 1.06 9.12 -2.69
N LEU A 68 0.40 8.08 -2.19
CA LEU A 68 -0.99 7.78 -2.57
C LEU A 68 -1.92 8.47 -1.56
N ALA A 69 -3.11 8.89 -1.99
CA ALA A 69 -4.09 9.50 -1.08
C ALA A 69 -5.43 8.78 -1.23
N TYR A 70 -6.00 8.38 -0.10
CA TYR A 70 -7.31 7.73 -0.04
C TYR A 70 -8.22 8.51 0.92
N ALA A 71 -9.45 8.76 0.48
CA ALA A 71 -10.48 9.28 1.37
C ALA A 71 -11.06 8.11 2.18
N VAL A 72 -11.31 8.36 3.46
CA VAL A 72 -11.91 7.40 4.40
C VAL A 72 -13.00 8.10 5.19
N ASP A 73 -13.99 7.33 5.65
CA ASP A 73 -15.14 7.88 6.38
C ASP A 73 -14.74 8.42 7.76
N ASP A 74 -13.84 7.72 8.47
CA ASP A 74 -13.32 8.11 9.77
C ASP A 74 -11.80 7.92 9.83
N ILE A 75 -11.07 9.04 9.79
CA ILE A 75 -9.62 9.06 9.81
C ILE A 75 -9.04 8.60 11.15
N TYR A 76 -9.72 8.86 12.27
CA TYR A 76 -9.26 8.45 13.60
C TYR A 76 -9.38 6.93 13.76
N ALA A 77 -10.53 6.37 13.36
CA ALA A 77 -10.74 4.93 13.34
C ALA A 77 -9.73 4.23 12.42
N THR A 78 -9.51 4.78 11.22
CA THR A 78 -8.53 4.25 10.25
C THR A 78 -7.11 4.25 10.83
N CYS A 79 -6.67 5.38 11.42
CA CYS A 79 -5.36 5.46 12.07
C CYS A 79 -5.22 4.49 13.25
N ALA A 80 -6.29 4.24 14.01
CA ALA A 80 -6.28 3.27 15.11
C ALA A 80 -6.08 1.83 14.60
N VAL A 81 -6.71 1.46 13.47
CA VAL A 81 -6.49 0.16 12.81
C VAL A 81 -5.03 0.01 12.39
N PHE A 82 -4.46 1.04 11.74
CA PHE A 82 -3.05 1.04 11.35
C PHE A 82 -2.10 0.92 12.56
N ALA A 83 -2.31 1.72 13.61
CA ALA A 83 -1.50 1.66 14.82
C ALA A 83 -1.55 0.27 15.49
N LYS A 84 -2.74 -0.36 15.55
CA LYS A 84 -2.91 -1.72 16.07
C LYS A 84 -2.20 -2.77 15.22
N ALA A 85 -2.09 -2.55 13.92
CA ALA A 85 -1.32 -3.40 13.00
C ALA A 85 0.21 -3.15 13.07
N GLY A 86 0.67 -2.28 13.96
CA GLY A 86 2.09 -1.93 14.11
C GLY A 86 2.61 -0.98 13.02
N VAL A 87 1.72 -0.34 12.27
CA VAL A 87 2.09 0.62 11.22
C VAL A 87 2.42 1.97 11.85
N THR A 88 3.55 2.55 11.45
CA THR A 88 3.98 3.88 11.89
C THR A 88 3.07 4.96 11.32
N VAL A 89 2.37 5.68 12.19
CA VAL A 89 1.64 6.90 11.86
C VAL A 89 2.61 8.09 11.93
N LEU A 90 3.08 8.56 10.78
CA LEU A 90 4.06 9.65 10.68
C LEU A 90 3.46 11.01 11.08
N ARG A 91 2.20 11.23 10.67
CA ARG A 91 1.43 12.42 11.02
C ARG A 91 0.04 11.97 11.45
N PRO A 92 -0.27 11.95 12.76
CA PRO A 92 -1.62 11.65 13.20
C PRO A 92 -2.59 12.77 12.81
N PRO A 93 -3.89 12.47 12.66
CA PRO A 93 -4.91 13.46 12.33
C PRO A 93 -5.07 14.46 13.47
N ARG A 94 -4.69 15.72 13.24
CA ARG A 94 -4.81 16.81 14.23
C ARG A 94 -6.10 17.60 14.06
N ASP A 95 -6.53 17.76 12.83
CA ASP A 95 -7.71 18.53 12.40
C ASP A 95 -8.84 17.62 11.90
N GLY A 96 -8.68 16.30 12.04
CA GLY A 96 -9.62 15.30 11.55
C GLY A 96 -9.68 15.16 10.04
N LYS A 97 -8.77 15.77 9.28
CA LYS A 97 -8.83 15.78 7.80
C LYS A 97 -7.73 14.99 7.13
N MET A 98 -6.55 14.92 7.74
CA MET A 98 -5.40 14.31 7.08
C MET A 98 -4.45 13.64 8.07
N ALA A 99 -3.95 12.48 7.68
CA ALA A 99 -2.93 11.72 8.36
C ALA A 99 -1.96 11.16 7.31
N PHE A 100 -0.76 10.79 7.75
CA PHE A 100 0.18 10.05 6.91
C PHE A 100 0.64 8.80 7.64
N VAL A 101 0.57 7.67 6.95
CA VAL A 101 1.15 6.40 7.35
C VAL A 101 2.24 6.00 6.35
N LYS A 102 3.02 4.98 6.72
CA LYS A 102 4.04 4.43 5.84
C LYS A 102 3.75 2.96 5.59
N SER A 103 3.68 2.58 4.33
CA SER A 103 3.63 1.16 3.93
C SER A 103 4.91 0.43 4.37
N PRO A 104 4.90 -0.91 4.42
CA PRO A 104 6.09 -1.71 4.76
C PRO A 104 7.31 -1.37 3.88
N ASP A 105 7.07 -1.10 2.59
CA ASP A 105 8.10 -0.76 1.60
C ASP A 105 8.50 0.73 1.63
N GLY A 106 8.00 1.49 2.60
CA GLY A 106 8.42 2.86 2.83
C GLY A 106 7.70 3.92 1.98
N ILE A 107 6.66 3.54 1.22
CA ILE A 107 5.81 4.48 0.48
C ILE A 107 4.85 5.19 1.45
N SER A 108 4.79 6.51 1.35
CA SER A 108 3.82 7.34 2.09
C SER A 108 2.42 7.18 1.50
N VAL A 109 1.45 7.01 2.39
CA VAL A 109 0.01 6.92 2.08
C VAL A 109 -0.76 7.77 3.09
#